data_AF-A0A949Q949-F1
#
_entry.id   AF-A0A949Q949-F1
#
_cell.length_a   1.000
_cell.length_b   1.000
_cell.length_c   1.000
_cell.angle_alpha   90.00
_cell.angle_beta   90.00
_cell.angle_gamma   90.00
#
_symmetry.space_group_name_H-M   'P 1'
#
loop_
_entity.id
_entity.type
_entity.pdbx_description
1 polymer ?
#
loop_
_entity_poly.entity_id
_entity_poly.type
_entity_poly.pdbx_seq_one_letter_code
_entity_poly.pdbx_strand_id
1 'polypeptide(L)'
;MKSPEQITSSQEVELKLYLPSADPAGLVVRLAQTALLARRKMSRQLLYNIYFDTPDQVLRQQRIALRLRRIGDASKPQWLQTLKTGSSDASALSRRGEWESAVAGPALDLEALQATPWQDIDPDGALFATLAPCFVTVFERCSWQVRKRDGSWVEVALDIGHL
;
A
#
# COMPACT_ATOMS: atom_id res chain seq x y z
N MET A 1 18.54 12.49 20.34
CA MET A 1 17.10 12.62 20.02
C MET A 1 16.94 12.31 18.55
N LYS A 2 16.35 11.17 18.18
CA LYS A 2 16.00 10.89 16.79
C LYS A 2 14.80 11.76 16.43
N SER A 3 14.90 12.52 15.35
CA SER A 3 13.79 13.32 14.84
C SER A 3 12.60 12.40 14.52
N PRO A 4 11.36 12.78 14.87
CA PRO A 4 10.19 12.02 14.45
C PRO A 4 10.12 12.00 12.92
N GLU A 5 10.01 10.81 12.35
CA GLU A 5 9.81 10.62 10.91
C GLU A 5 8.51 11.32 10.50
N GLN A 6 8.59 12.12 9.44
CA GLN A 6 7.51 12.99 9.00
C GLN A 6 6.32 12.16 8.50
N ILE A 7 5.19 12.26 9.21
CA ILE A 7 3.93 11.69 8.77
C ILE A 7 3.42 12.54 7.60
N THR A 8 3.47 11.99 6.39
CA THR A 8 3.02 12.69 5.18
C THR A 8 1.54 12.36 4.93
N SER A 9 0.64 13.27 5.30
CA SER A 9 -0.74 13.24 4.81
C SER A 9 -0.72 13.62 3.32
N SER A 10 -0.72 12.63 2.43
CA SER A 10 -0.77 12.84 0.98
C SER A 10 -2.07 12.25 0.42
N GLN A 11 -2.79 13.03 -0.38
CA GLN A 11 -3.92 12.48 -1.14
C GLN A 11 -3.37 11.61 -2.26
N GLU A 12 -3.56 10.30 -2.15
CA GLU A 12 -3.26 9.36 -3.24
C GLU A 12 -4.39 9.39 -4.28
N VAL A 13 -4.00 9.49 -5.55
CA VAL A 13 -4.91 9.39 -6.70
C VAL A 13 -4.41 8.26 -7.59
N GLU A 14 -5.21 7.21 -7.71
CA GLU A 14 -4.83 5.95 -8.37
C GLU A 14 -5.95 5.48 -9.32
N LEU A 15 -5.56 4.96 -10.49
CA LEU A 15 -6.44 4.24 -11.43
C LEU A 15 -6.00 2.78 -11.47
N LYS A 16 -6.89 1.87 -11.04
CA LYS A 16 -6.62 0.42 -11.06
C LYS A 16 -7.31 -0.27 -12.21
N LEU A 17 -6.56 -1.08 -12.95
CA LEU A 17 -7.06 -1.91 -14.04
C LEU A 17 -6.74 -3.37 -13.73
N TYR A 18 -7.74 -4.24 -13.85
CA TYR A 18 -7.52 -5.68 -13.82
C TYR A 18 -7.14 -6.16 -15.22
N LEU A 19 -6.01 -6.86 -15.33
CA LEU A 19 -5.50 -7.39 -16.59
C LEU A 19 -5.56 -8.92 -16.55
N PRO A 20 -6.62 -9.55 -17.09
CA PRO A 20 -6.65 -11.00 -17.22
C PRO A 20 -5.54 -11.44 -18.19
N SER A 21 -4.62 -12.29 -17.73
CA SER A 21 -3.54 -12.82 -18.57
C SER A 21 -3.15 -14.21 -18.10
N ALA A 22 -3.05 -15.15 -19.04
CA ALA A 22 -2.43 -16.45 -18.82
C ALA A 22 -0.88 -16.39 -18.87
N ASP A 23 -0.33 -15.26 -19.33
CA ASP A 23 1.11 -15.00 -19.43
C ASP A 23 1.47 -13.68 -18.70
N PRO A 24 1.65 -13.72 -17.38
CA PRO A 24 2.04 -12.53 -16.61
C PRO A 24 3.47 -12.07 -16.93
N ALA A 25 4.38 -12.99 -17.20
CA ALA A 25 5.78 -12.66 -17.49
C ALA A 25 5.91 -11.88 -18.79
N GLY A 26 5.24 -12.31 -19.87
CA GLY A 26 5.23 -11.58 -21.12
C GLY A 26 4.46 -10.26 -21.03
N LEU A 27 3.53 -10.09 -20.08
CA LEU A 27 2.87 -8.82 -19.85
C LEU A 27 3.87 -7.74 -19.39
N VAL A 28 4.81 -8.07 -18.52
CA VAL A 28 5.90 -7.16 -18.11
C VAL A 28 6.71 -6.71 -19.33
N VAL A 29 7.09 -7.65 -20.20
CA VAL A 29 7.87 -7.36 -21.41
C VAL A 29 7.10 -6.45 -22.36
N ARG A 30 5.82 -6.77 -22.63
CA ARG A 30 4.95 -5.97 -23.51
C ARG A 30 4.77 -4.55 -22.98
N LEU A 31 4.52 -4.38 -21.68
CA LEU A 31 4.41 -3.05 -21.06
C LEU A 31 5.72 -2.28 -21.18
N ALA A 32 6.85 -2.92 -20.87
CA ALA A 32 8.16 -2.30 -20.96
C ALA A 32 8.48 -1.80 -22.38
N GLN A 33 7.90 -2.40 -23.44
CA GLN A 33 8.12 -2.01 -24.84
C GLN A 33 7.18 -0.91 -25.35
N THR A 34 6.15 -0.53 -24.58
CA THR A 34 5.24 0.55 -24.98
C THR A 34 6.00 1.87 -25.18
N ALA A 35 5.53 2.73 -26.09
CA ALA A 35 6.14 4.04 -26.33
C ALA A 35 6.25 4.88 -25.04
N LEU A 36 5.32 4.68 -24.10
CA LEU A 36 5.35 5.34 -22.81
C LEU A 36 6.47 4.83 -21.89
N LEU A 37 6.88 3.56 -21.95
CA LEU A 37 7.77 2.94 -20.97
C LEU A 37 9.14 2.50 -21.53
N ALA A 38 9.29 2.33 -22.85
CA ALA A 38 10.47 1.76 -23.52
C ALA A 38 11.85 2.36 -23.16
N ARG A 39 11.89 3.61 -22.71
CA ARG A 39 13.13 4.31 -22.34
C ARG A 39 13.24 4.60 -20.85
N ARG A 40 12.42 3.95 -20.03
CA ARG A 40 12.37 4.16 -18.58
C ARG A 40 12.92 2.94 -17.87
N LYS A 41 13.73 3.18 -16.84
CA LYS A 41 14.24 2.12 -15.98
C LYS A 41 13.06 1.49 -15.22
N MET A 42 12.96 0.17 -15.31
CA MET A 42 12.04 -0.62 -14.50
C MET A 42 12.65 -0.89 -13.13
N SER A 43 11.85 -0.74 -12.09
CA SER A 43 12.14 -1.24 -10.74
C SER A 43 11.32 -2.49 -10.48
N ARG A 44 11.90 -3.46 -9.76
CA ARG A 44 11.23 -4.69 -9.35
C ARG A 44 11.32 -4.87 -7.84
N GLN A 45 10.20 -5.16 -7.21
CA GLN A 45 10.12 -5.33 -5.76
C GLN A 45 9.18 -6.48 -5.42
N LEU A 46 9.61 -7.38 -4.53
CA LEU A 46 8.70 -8.34 -3.90
C LEU A 46 8.02 -7.66 -2.72
N LEU A 47 6.70 -7.60 -2.74
CA LEU A 47 5.90 -6.99 -1.68
C LEU A 47 5.15 -8.08 -0.92
N TYR A 48 5.39 -8.13 0.38
CA TYR A 48 4.71 -9.01 1.33
C TYR A 48 3.89 -8.14 2.26
N ASN A 49 2.56 -8.29 2.25
CA ASN A 49 1.65 -7.51 3.08
C ASN A 49 0.86 -8.44 4.00
N ILE A 50 0.75 -8.06 5.27
CA ILE A 50 -0.13 -8.67 6.26
C ILE A 50 -1.26 -7.67 6.54
N TYR A 51 -2.50 -8.09 6.33
CA TYR A 51 -3.67 -7.28 6.66
C TYR A 51 -4.21 -7.66 8.02
N PHE A 52 -4.71 -6.66 8.74
CA PHE A 52 -5.25 -6.80 10.08
C PHE A 52 -6.70 -6.33 10.12
N ASP A 53 -7.54 -7.08 10.80
CA ASP A 53 -8.91 -6.71 11.12
C ASP A 53 -9.33 -7.44 12.40
N THR A 54 -10.50 -7.10 12.94
CA THR A 54 -11.13 -7.88 14.01
C THR A 54 -11.76 -9.16 13.43
N PRO A 55 -12.06 -10.19 14.26
CA PRO A 55 -12.80 -11.36 13.79
C PRO A 55 -14.12 -11.03 13.09
N ASP A 56 -14.79 -9.97 13.55
CA ASP A 56 -16.05 -9.47 12.98
C ASP A 56 -15.86 -8.54 11.76
N GLN A 57 -14.62 -8.31 11.33
CA GLN A 57 -14.26 -7.49 10.16
C GLN A 57 -14.71 -6.03 10.27
N VAL A 58 -14.58 -5.44 11.47
CA VAL A 58 -15.05 -4.08 11.74
C VAL A 58 -14.37 -3.04 10.85
N LEU A 59 -13.06 -3.16 10.61
CA LEU A 59 -12.34 -2.20 9.75
C LEU A 59 -12.85 -2.30 8.31
N ARG A 60 -13.01 -3.51 7.77
CA ARG A 60 -13.58 -3.72 6.43
C ARG A 60 -14.95 -3.09 6.29
N GLN A 61 -15.85 -3.28 7.27
CA GLN A 61 -17.20 -2.71 7.25
C GLN A 61 -17.18 -1.18 7.20
N GLN A 62 -16.19 -0.56 7.85
CA GLN A 62 -15.97 0.89 7.82
C GLN A 62 -15.13 1.36 6.60
N ARG A 63 -14.81 0.46 5.65
CA ARG A 63 -13.93 0.72 4.50
C ARG A 63 -12.53 1.18 4.90
N ILE A 64 -12.03 0.66 6.02
CA ILE A 64 -10.70 0.89 6.54
C ILE A 64 -9.84 -0.34 6.24
N ALA A 65 -8.59 -0.11 5.88
CA ALA A 65 -7.60 -1.18 5.79
C ALA A 65 -6.36 -0.80 6.60
N LEU A 66 -5.98 -1.68 7.52
CA LEU A 66 -4.72 -1.59 8.25
C LEU A 66 -3.83 -2.75 7.80
N ARG A 67 -2.59 -2.42 7.44
CA ARG A 67 -1.62 -3.44 7.01
C ARG A 67 -0.22 -3.16 7.52
N LEU A 68 0.55 -4.23 7.62
CA LEU A 68 2.01 -4.19 7.62
C LEU A 68 2.52 -4.63 6.25
N ARG A 69 3.51 -3.92 5.73
CA ARG A 69 4.22 -4.27 4.51
C ARG A 69 5.68 -4.48 4.83
N ARG A 70 6.22 -5.62 4.39
CA ARG A 70 7.65 -5.87 4.36
C ARG A 70 8.21 -5.50 3.00
N ILE A 71 9.24 -4.66 3.00
CA ILE A 71 10.02 -4.29 1.81
C ILE A 71 11.52 -4.55 2.06
N GLY A 72 12.28 -4.63 0.98
CA GLY A 72 13.73 -4.84 1.05
C GLY A 72 14.15 -6.30 1.18
N ASP A 73 15.44 -6.51 1.46
CA ASP A 73 16.05 -7.84 1.55
C ASP A 73 15.59 -8.60 2.80
N ALA A 74 15.46 -9.93 2.71
CA ALA A 74 15.02 -10.77 3.82
C ALA A 74 15.95 -10.73 5.04
N SER A 75 17.24 -10.45 4.84
CA SER A 75 18.23 -10.32 5.92
C SER A 75 18.13 -9.00 6.68
N LYS A 76 17.55 -7.95 6.06
CA LYS A 76 17.34 -6.62 6.65
C LYS A 76 16.02 -6.03 6.15
N PRO A 77 14.88 -6.62 6.53
CA PRO A 77 13.58 -6.14 6.08
C PRO A 77 13.27 -4.79 6.70
N GLN A 78 12.66 -3.91 5.91
CA GLN A 78 11.99 -2.72 6.42
C GLN A 78 10.49 -3.03 6.52
N TRP A 79 9.88 -2.56 7.59
CA TRP A 79 8.45 -2.72 7.85
C TRP A 79 7.77 -1.35 7.81
N LEU A 80 6.67 -1.30 7.08
CA LEU A 80 5.82 -0.12 6.96
C LEU A 80 4.43 -0.47 7.45
N GLN A 81 3.86 0.35 8.31
CA GLN A 81 2.45 0.27 8.69
C GLN A 81 1.67 1.29 7.87
N THR A 82 0.60 0.84 7.23
CA THR A 82 -0.28 1.72 6.45
C THR A 82 -1.71 1.64 6.99
N LEU A 83 -2.29 2.80 7.32
CA LEU A 83 -3.73 2.97 7.49
C LEU A 83 -4.32 3.61 6.23
N LYS A 84 -5.35 2.99 5.67
CA LYS A 84 -6.13 3.53 4.54
C LYS A 84 -7.58 3.68 4.95
N THR A 85 -8.19 4.82 4.62
CA THR A 85 -9.62 5.06 4.82
C THR A 85 -10.31 5.31 3.47
N GLY A 86 -11.34 4.55 3.16
CA GLY A 86 -12.08 4.69 1.91
C GLY A 86 -12.96 5.95 1.89
N SER A 87 -13.13 6.56 0.72
CA SER A 87 -14.23 7.49 0.46
C SER A 87 -15.48 6.72 -0.02
N SER A 88 -16.64 7.36 0.08
CA SER A 88 -17.93 6.82 -0.35
C SER A 88 -18.09 6.65 -1.87
N ASP A 89 -17.18 7.20 -2.67
CA ASP A 89 -17.40 7.34 -4.12
C ASP A 89 -16.90 6.12 -4.90
N ALA A 90 -17.85 5.38 -5.49
CA ALA A 90 -17.64 4.13 -6.22
C ALA A 90 -17.06 4.32 -7.64
N SER A 91 -16.07 5.19 -7.82
CA SER A 91 -15.40 5.38 -9.11
C SER A 91 -14.07 4.64 -9.19
N ALA A 92 -13.62 4.28 -10.40
CA ALA A 92 -12.30 3.68 -10.63
C ALA A 92 -11.12 4.59 -10.21
N LEU A 93 -11.42 5.85 -9.89
CA LEU A 93 -10.52 6.81 -9.27
C LEU A 93 -10.73 6.78 -7.75
N SER A 94 -9.85 6.10 -7.01
CA SER A 94 -9.91 6.11 -5.56
C SER A 94 -9.29 7.38 -5.01
N ARG A 95 -10.07 8.19 -4.28
CA ARG A 95 -9.55 9.22 -3.37
C ARG A 95 -9.68 8.67 -1.95
N ARG A 96 -8.57 8.36 -1.30
CA ARG A 96 -8.55 7.81 0.07
C ARG A 96 -7.60 8.62 0.94
N GLY A 97 -7.87 8.65 2.24
CA GLY A 97 -6.86 9.00 3.22
C GLY A 97 -5.88 7.84 3.33
N GLU A 98 -4.58 8.13 3.27
CA GLU A 98 -3.53 7.14 3.43
C GLU A 98 -2.41 7.72 4.29
N TRP A 99 -2.05 6.96 5.32
CA TRP A 99 -0.97 7.30 6.24
C TRP A 99 -0.05 6.08 6.32
N GLU A 100 1.23 6.29 6.01
CA GLU A 100 2.25 5.25 6.05
C GLU A 100 3.40 5.70 6.94
N SER A 101 3.82 4.82 7.84
CA SER A 101 4.89 5.06 8.81
C SER A 101 5.80 3.84 8.90
N ALA A 102 7.11 4.02 9.08
CA ALA A 102 8.00 2.91 9.35
C ALA A 102 7.78 2.37 10.78
N VAL A 103 7.90 1.05 10.94
CA VAL A 103 7.78 0.37 12.23
C VAL A 103 8.95 -0.59 12.45
N ALA A 104 9.21 -0.94 13.71
CA ALA A 104 10.41 -1.69 14.08
C ALA A 104 10.42 -3.15 13.56
N GLY A 105 9.26 -3.72 13.25
CA GLY A 105 9.15 -5.14 12.92
C GLY A 105 7.77 -5.59 12.44
N PRO A 106 7.52 -6.91 12.44
CA PRO A 106 6.28 -7.52 11.97
C PRO A 106 5.12 -7.42 12.98
N ALA A 107 5.02 -6.32 13.73
CA ALA A 107 3.95 -6.09 14.70
C ALA A 107 3.33 -4.71 14.46
N LEU A 108 2.02 -4.61 14.67
CA LEU A 108 1.34 -3.32 14.62
C LEU A 108 1.89 -2.42 15.72
N ASP A 109 2.06 -1.15 15.39
CA ASP A 109 2.53 -0.11 16.28
C ASP A 109 1.43 0.93 16.45
N LEU A 110 0.88 1.04 17.66
CA LEU A 110 -0.17 2.02 17.97
C LEU A 110 0.37 3.46 17.90
N GLU A 111 1.65 3.67 18.22
CA GLU A 111 2.27 5.00 18.15
C GLU A 111 2.27 5.52 16.70
N ALA A 112 2.52 4.63 15.74
CA ALA A 112 2.46 4.94 14.31
C ALA A 112 1.05 5.33 13.81
N LEU A 113 -0.01 5.10 14.60
CA LEU A 113 -1.39 5.51 14.27
C LEU A 113 -1.79 6.85 14.89
N GLN A 114 -1.00 7.43 15.80
CA GLN A 114 -1.40 8.62 16.57
C GLN A 114 -1.63 9.87 15.72
N ALA A 115 -0.92 10.06 14.60
CA ALA A 115 -1.16 11.19 13.69
C ALA A 115 -2.01 10.80 12.46
N THR A 116 -2.88 9.81 12.64
CA THR A 116 -3.89 9.38 11.68
C THR A 116 -5.28 9.55 12.31
N PRO A 117 -6.38 9.37 11.56
CA PRO A 117 -7.73 9.39 12.13
C PRO A 117 -8.06 8.20 13.06
N TRP A 118 -7.08 7.37 13.41
CA TRP A 118 -7.29 6.17 14.23
C TRP A 118 -7.97 6.44 15.57
N GLN A 119 -7.66 7.57 16.22
CA GLN A 119 -8.28 7.92 17.50
C GLN A 119 -9.80 8.17 17.37
N ASP A 120 -10.28 8.60 16.21
CA ASP A 120 -11.72 8.75 15.94
C ASP A 120 -12.38 7.39 15.63
N ILE A 121 -11.60 6.44 15.12
CA ILE A 121 -12.05 5.08 14.77
C ILE A 121 -12.12 4.20 16.02
N ASP A 122 -11.14 4.31 16.91
CA ASP A 122 -10.94 3.47 18.09
C ASP A 122 -10.66 4.32 19.34
N PRO A 123 -11.64 5.10 19.84
CA PRO A 123 -11.41 6.07 20.90
C PRO A 123 -11.06 5.45 22.25
N ASP A 124 -11.51 4.22 22.52
CA ASP A 124 -11.30 3.47 23.76
C ASP A 124 -10.24 2.37 23.64
N GLY A 125 -9.65 2.18 22.46
CA GLY A 125 -8.60 1.18 22.20
C GLY A 125 -9.12 -0.26 22.10
N ALA A 126 -10.44 -0.46 22.13
CA ALA A 126 -11.04 -1.80 22.12
C ALA A 126 -10.84 -2.50 20.77
N LEU A 127 -10.86 -1.77 19.66
CA LEU A 127 -10.63 -2.36 18.35
C LEU A 127 -9.18 -2.81 18.22
N PHE A 128 -8.20 -1.96 18.53
CA PHE A 128 -6.79 -2.27 18.39
C PHE A 128 -6.41 -3.54 19.18
N ALA A 129 -6.96 -3.71 20.38
CA ALA A 129 -6.73 -4.88 21.23
C ALA A 129 -7.23 -6.21 20.63
N THR A 130 -8.16 -6.17 19.68
CA THR A 130 -8.75 -7.37 19.05
C THR A 130 -8.28 -7.58 17.61
N LEU A 131 -7.42 -6.71 17.08
CA LEU A 131 -6.86 -6.85 15.74
C LEU A 131 -5.99 -8.10 15.64
N ALA A 132 -6.24 -8.89 14.61
CA ALA A 132 -5.45 -10.05 14.28
C ALA A 132 -5.12 -10.07 12.78
N PRO A 133 -4.01 -10.72 12.37
CA PRO A 133 -3.76 -10.98 10.96
C PRO A 133 -4.95 -11.72 10.33
N CYS A 134 -5.55 -11.16 9.28
CA CYS A 134 -6.72 -11.74 8.62
C CYS A 134 -6.40 -12.36 7.25
N PHE A 135 -5.45 -11.81 6.51
CA PHE A 135 -4.89 -12.45 5.30
C PHE A 135 -3.52 -11.85 4.94
N VAL A 136 -2.80 -12.55 4.05
CA VAL A 136 -1.48 -12.15 3.55
C VAL A 136 -1.55 -12.03 2.04
N THR A 137 -0.87 -11.04 1.47
CA THR A 137 -0.70 -10.94 0.01
C THR A 137 0.78 -10.96 -0.33
N VAL A 138 1.14 -11.68 -1.38
CA VAL A 138 2.52 -11.72 -1.89
C VAL A 138 2.49 -11.51 -3.39
N PHE A 139 3.10 -10.42 -3.83
CA PHE A 139 3.18 -10.10 -5.25
C PHE A 139 4.48 -9.40 -5.62
N GLU A 140 4.91 -9.62 -6.86
CA GLU A 140 5.98 -8.86 -7.48
C GLU A 140 5.40 -7.60 -8.11
N ARG A 141 5.93 -6.44 -7.73
CA ARG A 141 5.66 -5.16 -8.37
C ARG A 141 6.77 -4.81 -9.34
N CYS A 142 6.41 -4.62 -10.60
CA CYS A 142 7.25 -3.93 -11.58
C CYS A 142 6.75 -2.49 -11.73
N SER A 143 7.61 -1.49 -11.53
CA SER A 143 7.22 -0.08 -11.63
C SER A 143 8.14 0.76 -12.51
N TRP A 144 7.54 1.80 -13.10
CA TRP A 144 8.21 2.81 -13.91
C TRP A 144 7.76 4.21 -13.49
N GLN A 145 8.69 5.15 -13.41
CA GLN A 145 8.36 6.56 -13.19
C GLN A 145 8.23 7.31 -14.52
N VAL A 146 7.09 7.95 -14.73
CA VAL A 146 6.80 8.80 -15.89
C VAL A 146 6.72 10.24 -15.45
N ARG A 147 7.77 11.02 -15.73
CA ARG A 147 7.76 12.49 -15.54
C ARG A 147 7.14 13.19 -16.74
N LYS A 148 6.26 14.15 -16.48
CA LYS A 148 5.67 15.05 -17.47
C LYS A 148 6.43 16.38 -17.52
N ARG A 149 6.16 17.18 -18.55
CA ARG A 149 6.82 18.48 -18.77
C ARG A 149 6.46 19.53 -17.71
N ASP A 150 5.28 19.40 -17.12
CA ASP A 150 4.78 20.27 -16.05
C ASP A 150 5.40 19.95 -14.66
N GLY A 151 6.35 19.02 -14.60
CA GLY A 151 7.00 18.59 -13.36
C GLY A 151 6.22 17.54 -12.58
N SER A 152 4.98 17.23 -12.97
CA SER A 152 4.24 16.12 -12.37
C SER A 152 4.88 14.78 -12.74
N TRP A 153 4.66 13.77 -11.89
CA TRP A 153 5.11 12.42 -12.15
C TRP A 153 3.98 11.43 -11.87
N VAL A 154 4.02 10.30 -12.59
CA VAL A 154 3.10 9.19 -12.43
C VAL A 154 3.93 7.93 -12.27
N GLU A 155 3.65 7.14 -11.24
CA GLU A 155 4.11 5.76 -11.19
C GLU A 155 3.15 4.89 -12.00
N VAL A 156 3.71 4.11 -12.93
CA VAL A 156 3.00 2.99 -13.55
C VAL A 156 3.50 1.74 -12.87
N ALA A 157 2.60 0.99 -12.24
CA ALA A 157 2.93 -0.26 -11.55
C ALA A 157 2.12 -1.43 -12.14
N LEU A 158 2.80 -2.56 -12.34
CA LEU A 158 2.20 -3.85 -12.63
C LEU A 158 2.47 -4.79 -11.45
N ASP A 159 1.39 -5.23 -10.81
CA ASP A 159 1.44 -6.18 -9.70
C ASP A 159 1.05 -7.58 -10.19
N ILE A 160 1.93 -8.56 -9.97
CA ILE A 160 1.72 -9.97 -10.32
C ILE A 160 1.88 -10.81 -9.06
N GLY A 161 0.82 -11.51 -8.66
CA GLY A 161 0.86 -12.39 -7.51
C GLY A 161 -0.50 -12.94 -7.16
N HIS A 162 -0.65 -13.34 -5.90
CA HIS A 162 -1.84 -13.97 -5.37
C HIS A 162 -2.24 -13.35 -4.01
N LEU A 163 -3.53 -13.48 -3.70
CA LEU A 163 -4.09 -13.33 -2.37
C LEU A 163 -3.99 -14.64 -1.60
#